data_AF-A0A371MP12-F1
#
_entry.id   AF-A0A371MP12-F1
#
_cell.length_a   1.000
_cell.length_b   1.000
_cell.length_c   1.000
_cell.angle_alpha   90.00
_cell.angle_beta   90.00
_cell.angle_gamma   90.00
#
_symmetry.space_group_name_H-M   'P 1'
#
loop_
_entity.id
_entity.type
_entity.pdbx_description
1 polymer ?
#
loop_
_entity_poly.entity_id
_entity_poly.type
_entity_poly.pdbx_seq_one_letter_code
_entity_poly.pdbx_strand_id
1 'polypeptide(L)'
;MTEYNEGLIPSDTLESMTREWSYEKVDSRTHQWSRPLDRDEIDWDISNVDLVGTDVPVRIVSLEYHEQWSIHGLETAGPDNHRPGFIETISSEYVTSADSLEEAVKIVREFVEQLS
;
A
#
# COMPACT_ATOMS: atom_id res chain seq x y z
N MET A 1 -20.83 -15.76 -7.48
CA MET A 1 -19.65 -15.17 -6.83
C MET A 1 -18.46 -15.80 -7.51
N THR A 2 -17.68 -15.03 -8.24
CA THR A 2 -16.43 -15.48 -8.83
C THR A 2 -15.49 -15.75 -7.66
N GLU A 3 -15.39 -17.01 -7.24
CA GLU A 3 -14.35 -17.44 -6.29
C GLU A 3 -13.02 -17.25 -7.01
N TYR A 4 -12.38 -16.10 -6.81
CA TYR A 4 -10.99 -15.94 -7.21
C TYR A 4 -10.15 -16.83 -6.30
N ASN A 5 -9.10 -17.44 -6.87
CA ASN A 5 -8.21 -18.28 -6.10
C ASN A 5 -7.34 -17.40 -5.20
N GLU A 6 -7.75 -17.21 -3.95
CA GLU A 6 -6.99 -16.43 -2.95
C GLU A 6 -5.54 -16.89 -2.81
N GLY A 7 -5.23 -18.15 -3.14
CA GLY A 7 -3.87 -18.68 -3.13
C GLY A 7 -2.90 -18.05 -4.14
N LEU A 8 -3.39 -17.21 -5.07
CA LEU A 8 -2.54 -16.41 -5.95
C LEU A 8 -2.12 -15.07 -5.33
N ILE A 9 -2.82 -14.62 -4.27
CA ILE A 9 -2.47 -13.39 -3.56
C ILE A 9 -1.27 -13.70 -2.66
N PRO A 10 -0.18 -12.94 -2.75
CA PRO A 10 0.97 -13.15 -1.89
C PRO A 10 0.62 -12.79 -0.45
N SER A 11 0.23 -13.79 0.34
CA SER A 11 -0.10 -13.65 1.75
C SER A 11 1.12 -13.64 2.69
N ASP A 12 2.31 -13.62 2.11
CA ASP A 12 3.58 -13.58 2.82
C ASP A 12 4.19 -12.18 2.76
N THR A 13 5.15 -11.90 3.64
CA THR A 13 5.99 -10.70 3.58
C THR A 13 6.61 -10.59 2.18
N LEU A 14 6.37 -9.45 1.52
CA LEU A 14 7.02 -9.17 0.25
C LEU A 14 8.38 -8.54 0.54
N GLU A 15 9.45 -9.20 0.09
CA GLU A 15 10.79 -8.62 0.09
C GLU A 15 11.06 -8.00 -1.28
N SER A 16 11.37 -6.71 -1.30
CA SER A 16 11.96 -6.07 -2.48
C SER A 16 13.32 -5.50 -2.08
N MET A 17 14.38 -6.15 -2.59
CA MET A 17 15.82 -5.89 -2.54
C MET A 17 16.46 -5.46 -1.20
N THR A 18 15.87 -4.52 -0.48
CA THR A 18 16.37 -3.96 0.79
C THR A 18 15.28 -3.67 1.84
N ARG A 19 13.98 -3.77 1.49
CA ARG A 19 12.88 -3.42 2.41
C ARG A 19 11.85 -4.56 2.51
N GLU A 20 11.45 -4.82 3.75
CA GLU A 20 10.45 -5.82 4.11
C GLU A 20 9.07 -5.19 4.21
N TRP A 21 8.09 -5.76 3.52
CA TRP A 21 6.69 -5.33 3.56
C TRP A 21 5.84 -6.36 4.28
N SER A 22 5.17 -5.94 5.35
CA SER A 22 4.29 -6.78 6.15
C SER A 22 2.92 -6.93 5.49
N TYR A 23 2.46 -8.17 5.32
CA TYR A 23 1.14 -8.46 4.76
C TYR A 23 0.06 -8.48 5.85
N GLU A 24 -1.10 -7.89 5.55
CA GLU A 24 -2.32 -7.97 6.34
C GLU A 24 -3.54 -8.17 5.43
N LYS A 25 -4.45 -9.07 5.83
CA LYS A 25 -5.78 -9.18 5.21
C LYS A 25 -6.77 -8.38 6.06
N VAL A 26 -7.17 -7.20 5.58
CA VAL A 26 -7.99 -6.23 6.32
C VAL A 26 -9.45 -6.68 6.39
N ASP A 27 -9.97 -7.24 5.30
CA ASP A 27 -11.31 -7.80 5.24
C ASP A 27 -11.40 -8.96 4.22
N SER A 28 -12.61 -9.41 3.88
CA SER A 28 -12.82 -10.51 2.93
C SER A 28 -12.28 -10.27 1.52
N ARG A 29 -12.05 -9.01 1.13
CA ARG A 29 -11.73 -8.55 -0.23
C ARG A 29 -10.51 -7.63 -0.29
N THR A 30 -10.07 -7.11 0.85
CA THR A 30 -8.97 -6.15 0.94
C THR A 30 -7.71 -6.78 1.53
N HIS A 31 -6.63 -6.66 0.78
CA HIS A 31 -5.30 -7.15 1.09
C HIS A 31 -4.32 -5.98 1.10
N GLN A 32 -3.47 -5.88 2.12
CA GLN A 32 -2.52 -4.78 2.25
C GLN A 32 -1.13 -5.29 2.53
N TRP A 33 -0.15 -4.60 1.96
CA TRP A 33 1.25 -4.72 2.31
C TRP A 33 1.70 -3.37 2.81
N SER A 34 2.25 -3.31 4.01
CA SER A 34 2.70 -2.06 4.63
C SER A 34 4.16 -2.13 5.05
N ARG A 35 4.83 -0.98 5.03
CA ARG A 35 6.17 -0.82 5.60
C ARG A 35 6.32 0.56 6.25
N PRO A 36 7.14 0.70 7.30
CA PRO A 36 7.56 2.00 7.76
C PRO A 36 8.41 2.71 6.70
N LEU A 37 8.31 4.04 6.64
CA LEU A 37 9.23 4.89 5.90
C LEU A 37 10.55 5.03 6.65
N ASP A 38 11.65 4.98 5.91
CA ASP A 38 12.95 5.33 6.48
C ASP A 38 13.06 6.84 6.66
N ARG A 39 13.88 7.29 7.63
CA ARG A 39 14.06 8.73 7.91
C ARG A 39 14.49 9.54 6.70
N ASP A 40 15.27 8.94 5.80
CA ASP A 40 15.79 9.59 4.60
C ASP A 40 14.72 9.74 3.49
N GLU A 41 13.57 9.05 3.63
CA GLU A 41 12.43 9.17 2.70
C GLU A 41 11.44 10.24 3.12
N ILE A 42 11.53 10.73 4.35
CA ILE A 42 10.59 11.69 4.91
C ILE A 42 11.18 13.09 4.72
N ASP A 43 10.57 13.87 3.83
CA ASP A 43 10.99 15.25 3.52
C ASP A 43 10.37 16.32 4.44
N TRP A 44 9.64 15.88 5.47
CA TRP A 44 9.01 16.72 6.49
C TRP A 44 9.38 16.29 7.92
N ASP A 45 9.18 17.18 8.88
CA ASP A 45 9.44 16.88 10.29
C ASP A 45 8.25 16.13 10.90
N ILE A 46 8.47 14.87 11.30
CA ILE A 46 7.44 13.99 11.88
C ILE A 46 6.75 14.64 13.08
N SER A 47 7.46 15.46 13.86
CA SER A 47 6.90 16.13 15.04
C SER A 47 5.87 17.21 14.72
N ASN A 48 5.76 17.64 13.46
CA ASN A 48 4.77 18.64 13.03
C ASN A 48 3.40 18.04 12.73
N VAL A 49 3.25 16.71 12.77
CA VAL A 49 2.03 16.01 12.36
C VAL A 49 1.65 14.96 13.39
N ASP A 50 0.39 14.98 13.83
CA ASP A 50 -0.18 13.91 14.63
C ASP A 50 -0.54 12.72 13.71
N LEU A 51 0.16 11.60 13.86
CA LEU A 51 -0.06 10.40 13.05
C LEU A 51 -1.37 9.71 13.44
N VAL A 52 -2.15 9.31 12.43
CA VAL A 52 -3.47 8.69 12.63
C VAL A 52 -3.44 7.25 12.12
N GLY A 53 -3.69 6.30 13.01
CA GLY A 53 -3.75 4.87 12.68
C GLY A 53 -2.38 4.19 12.55
N THR A 54 -1.30 4.91 12.83
CA THR A 54 0.07 4.38 12.83
C THR A 54 0.94 5.15 13.83
N ASP A 55 1.98 4.50 14.36
CA ASP A 55 2.96 5.12 15.27
C ASP A 55 4.15 5.77 14.53
N VAL A 56 4.33 5.43 13.26
CA VAL A 56 5.39 5.95 12.37
C VAL A 56 4.84 6.21 10.98
N PRO A 57 5.43 7.11 10.17
CA PRO A 57 5.03 7.24 8.78
C PRO A 57 5.22 5.91 8.03
N VAL A 58 4.23 5.50 7.25
CA VAL A 58 4.20 4.21 6.53
C VAL A 58 3.86 4.40 5.07
N ARG A 59 4.27 3.45 4.24
CA ARG A 59 3.70 3.21 2.91
C ARG A 59 2.84 1.96 2.94
N ILE A 60 1.78 1.96 2.13
CA ILE A 60 0.85 0.85 1.99
C ILE A 60 0.57 0.61 0.52
N VAL A 61 0.70 -0.63 0.06
CA VAL A 61 0.13 -1.09 -1.20
C VAL A 61 -1.14 -1.88 -0.86
N SER A 62 -2.28 -1.46 -1.39
CA SER A 62 -3.59 -2.07 -1.13
C SER A 62 -4.14 -2.68 -2.41
N LEU A 63 -4.59 -3.92 -2.31
CA LEU A 63 -5.30 -4.66 -3.36
C LEU A 63 -6.71 -4.97 -2.86
N GLU A 64 -7.71 -4.53 -3.59
CA GLU A 64 -9.11 -4.71 -3.21
C GLU A 64 -9.94 -5.25 -4.38
N TYR A 65 -10.82 -6.22 -4.11
CA TYR A 65 -11.74 -6.76 -5.11
C TYR A 65 -13.16 -6.21 -4.95
N HIS A 66 -13.65 -5.52 -5.99
CA HIS A 66 -15.06 -5.16 -6.14
C HIS A 66 -15.66 -5.84 -7.37
N GLU A 67 -15.92 -5.08 -8.44
CA GLU A 67 -16.26 -5.62 -9.77
C GLU A 67 -15.00 -5.91 -10.59
N GLN A 68 -13.94 -5.15 -10.32
CA GLN A 68 -12.58 -5.28 -10.84
C GLN A 68 -11.58 -5.19 -9.67
N TRP A 69 -10.34 -5.60 -9.89
CA TRP A 69 -9.27 -5.41 -8.92
C TRP A 69 -8.82 -3.96 -8.92
N SER A 70 -8.74 -3.33 -7.75
CA SER A 70 -8.22 -1.99 -7.56
C SER A 70 -6.93 -2.06 -6.77
N ILE A 71 -5.90 -1.34 -7.24
CA ILE A 71 -4.56 -1.32 -6.64
C ILE A 71 -4.20 0.13 -6.31
N HIS A 72 -3.84 0.38 -5.06
CA HIS A 72 -3.52 1.70 -4.55
C HIS A 72 -2.17 1.69 -3.80
N GLY A 73 -1.28 2.61 -4.14
CA GLY A 73 -0.14 2.99 -3.32
C GLY A 73 -0.49 4.21 -2.46
N LEU A 74 -0.36 4.04 -1.16
CA LEU A 74 -0.71 5.00 -0.14
C LEU A 74 0.49 5.29 0.75
N GLU A 75 0.51 6.46 1.38
CA GLU A 75 1.54 6.87 2.33
C GLU A 75 0.93 7.76 3.42
N THR A 76 1.57 7.79 4.59
CA THR A 76 1.28 8.80 5.61
C THR A 76 1.57 10.20 5.08
N ALA A 77 0.51 11.00 4.99
CA ALA A 77 0.56 12.34 4.42
C ALA A 77 1.29 13.33 5.33
N GLY A 78 2.24 14.07 4.76
CA GLY A 78 2.96 15.16 5.44
C GLY A 78 2.09 16.40 5.72
N PRO A 79 2.66 17.45 6.36
CA PRO A 79 1.94 18.63 6.84
C PRO A 79 1.25 19.47 5.75
N ASP A 80 1.74 19.40 4.51
CA ASP A 80 1.21 20.19 3.39
C ASP A 80 0.04 19.49 2.65
N ASN A 81 -0.32 18.27 3.04
CA ASN A 81 -1.41 17.53 2.41
C ASN A 81 -2.80 17.93 2.94
N HIS A 82 -3.85 17.46 2.27
CA HIS A 82 -5.23 17.77 2.64
C HIS A 82 -5.57 17.31 4.06
N ARG A 83 -5.06 16.14 4.47
CA ARG A 83 -5.21 15.59 5.82
C ARG A 83 -3.87 15.08 6.34
N PRO A 84 -3.05 15.94 6.94
CA PRO A 84 -1.77 15.53 7.53
C PRO A 84 -1.95 14.40 8.54
N GLY A 85 -1.06 13.42 8.50
CA GLY A 85 -1.00 12.31 9.45
C GLY A 85 -1.91 11.14 9.10
N PHE A 86 -2.83 11.32 8.14
CA PHE A 86 -3.65 10.24 7.61
C PHE A 86 -2.92 9.50 6.50
N ILE A 87 -3.33 8.27 6.25
CA ILE A 87 -2.94 7.53 5.05
C ILE A 87 -3.70 8.09 3.85
N GLU A 88 -2.97 8.62 2.87
CA GLU A 88 -3.51 9.15 1.62
C GLU A 88 -2.81 8.52 0.42
N THR A 89 -3.43 8.64 -0.76
CA THR A 89 -2.82 8.19 -2.02
C THR A 89 -1.56 9.00 -2.31
N ILE A 90 -0.45 8.32 -2.62
CA ILE A 90 0.84 8.95 -2.91
C ILE A 90 0.70 9.92 -4.09
N SER A 91 0.17 9.40 -5.20
CA SER A 91 -0.15 10.16 -6.40
C SER A 91 -1.09 9.34 -7.29
N SER A 92 -1.62 9.96 -8.34
CA SER A 92 -2.47 9.26 -9.31
C SER A 92 -1.75 8.15 -10.08
N GLU A 93 -0.41 8.13 -10.10
CA GLU A 93 0.35 7.07 -10.79
C GLU A 93 0.37 5.76 -10.01
N TYR A 94 0.14 5.83 -8.69
CA TYR A 94 -0.02 4.69 -7.81
C TYR A 94 -1.49 4.28 -7.63
N VAL A 95 -2.35 4.60 -8.60
CA VAL A 95 -3.74 4.16 -8.62
C VAL A 95 -4.03 3.52 -9.96
N THR A 96 -4.40 2.24 -9.93
CA THR A 96 -4.74 1.50 -11.15
C THR A 96 -5.71 0.38 -10.84
N SER A 97 -6.27 -0.21 -11.90
CA SER A 97 -7.16 -1.35 -11.79
C SER A 97 -6.77 -2.44 -12.79
N ALA A 98 -7.23 -3.65 -12.52
CA ALA A 98 -6.98 -4.82 -13.37
C ALA A 98 -8.21 -5.72 -13.43
N ASP A 99 -8.43 -6.32 -14.60
CA ASP A 99 -9.56 -7.23 -14.83
C ASP A 99 -9.29 -8.65 -14.30
N SER A 100 -8.01 -8.99 -14.07
CA SER A 100 -7.59 -10.30 -13.59
C SER A 100 -6.75 -10.22 -12.32
N LEU A 101 -6.85 -11.25 -11.47
CA LEU A 101 -6.05 -11.33 -10.25
C LEU A 101 -4.55 -11.43 -10.53
N GLU A 102 -4.17 -12.14 -11.60
CA GLU A 102 -2.76 -12.31 -11.98
C GLU A 102 -2.11 -10.97 -12.36
N GLU A 103 -2.82 -10.15 -13.14
CA GLU A 103 -2.39 -8.81 -13.49
C GLU A 103 -2.35 -7.90 -12.25
N ALA A 104 -3.38 -7.97 -11.39
CA ALA A 104 -3.41 -7.18 -10.16
C ALA A 104 -2.22 -7.50 -9.24
N VAL A 105 -1.90 -8.78 -9.05
CA VAL A 105 -0.75 -9.23 -8.25
C VAL A 105 0.57 -8.80 -8.88
N LYS A 106 0.68 -8.80 -10.22
CA LYS A 106 1.86 -8.28 -10.91
C LYS A 106 2.06 -6.80 -10.59
N ILE A 107 1.00 -5.99 -10.68
CA ILE A 107 1.04 -4.56 -10.37
C ILE A 107 1.40 -4.32 -8.90
N VAL A 108 0.83 -5.09 -7.97
CA VAL A 108 1.19 -5.01 -6.54
C VAL A 108 2.69 -5.18 -6.36
N ARG A 109 3.30 -6.17 -7.02
CA ARG A 109 4.75 -6.38 -6.96
C ARG A 109 5.53 -5.23 -7.57
N GLU A 110 5.06 -4.66 -8.68
CA GLU A 110 5.67 -3.48 -9.31
C GLU A 110 5.62 -2.25 -8.38
N PHE A 111 4.50 -2.00 -7.72
CA PHE A 111 4.37 -0.91 -6.76
C PHE A 111 5.27 -1.13 -5.54
N VAL A 112 5.32 -2.36 -5.01
CA VAL A 112 6.24 -2.71 -3.93
C VAL A 112 7.70 -2.50 -4.34
N GLU A 113 8.06 -2.84 -5.58
CA GLU A 113 9.42 -2.63 -6.09
C GLU A 113 9.76 -1.15 -6.26
N GLN A 114 8.86 -0.36 -6.84
CA GLN A 114 9.05 1.08 -7.04
C GLN A 114 9.06 1.88 -5.74
N LEU A 115 8.31 1.42 -4.74
CA LEU A 115 8.19 2.06 -3.44
C LEU A 115 9.18 1.52 -2.42
N SER A 116 10.07 0.59 -2.78
CA SER A 116 11.13 0.06 -1.92
C SER A 116 12.45 0.79 -2.05
#